data_AF-A0A1T1J741-F1
#
_entry.id   AF-A0A1T1J741-F1
#
_cell.length_a   1.000
_cell.length_b   1.000
_cell.length_c   1.000
_cell.angle_alpha   90.00
_cell.angle_beta   90.00
_cell.angle_gamma   90.00
#
_symmetry.space_group_name_H-M   'P 1'
#
loop_
_entity.id
_entity.type
_entity.pdbx_description
1 polymer ?
#
loop_
_entity_poly.entity_id
_entity_poly.type
_entity_poly.pdbx_seq_one_letter_code
_entity_poly.pdbx_strand_id
1 'polypeptide(L)'
;MIYLDESGFKSHEHRPHGYSKQGTPCYGTYNWQLKNQTNAIGAIHEGKLFAVGLFDSKVNSDVFYFWVDQFLLPELPSNSVIVMDNAAFHKRPDIQDLLSQHGHQILWLPPYSPDLNPIEKMWAWVKAKRKKWLVNSIDKLFSRFFNECMGN
;
A
#
# COMPACT_ATOMS: atom_id res chain seq x y z
N MET A 1 13.33 7.82 9.74
CA MET A 1 11.90 8.13 9.57
C MET A 1 11.27 7.05 8.72
N ILE A 2 10.06 6.66 9.05
CA ILE A 2 9.31 5.58 8.41
C ILE A 2 7.95 6.15 8.05
N TYR A 3 7.56 6.03 6.79
CA TYR A 3 6.29 6.56 6.30
C TYR A 3 5.37 5.40 5.99
N LEU A 4 4.13 5.47 6.44
CA LEU A 4 3.13 4.45 6.19
C LEU A 4 1.82 5.05 5.70
N ASP A 5 1.07 4.22 5.01
CA ASP A 5 -0.21 4.57 4.40
C ASP A 5 -0.86 3.30 3.82
N GLU A 6 -2.12 3.42 3.44
CA GLU A 6 -2.88 2.39 2.75
C GLU A 6 -3.12 2.72 1.27
N SER A 7 -3.20 1.66 0.45
CA SER A 7 -3.61 1.82 -0.94
C SER A 7 -4.56 0.72 -1.39
N GLY A 8 -5.66 1.14 -2.03
CA GLY A 8 -6.60 0.25 -2.67
C GLY A 8 -6.13 -0.24 -4.04
N PHE A 9 -6.17 -1.56 -4.24
CA PHE A 9 -5.92 -2.22 -5.51
C PHE A 9 -7.17 -2.95 -5.98
N LYS A 10 -7.84 -2.41 -7.00
CA LYS A 10 -8.99 -3.08 -7.64
C LYS A 10 -8.51 -4.34 -8.37
N SER A 11 -9.26 -5.44 -8.30
CA SER A 11 -8.97 -6.69 -9.01
C SER A 11 -8.91 -6.55 -10.53
N HIS A 12 -9.61 -5.58 -11.12
CA HIS A 12 -9.52 -5.24 -12.54
C HIS A 12 -9.11 -3.79 -12.75
N GLU A 13 -8.11 -3.59 -13.60
CA GLU A 13 -7.68 -2.27 -14.06
C GLU A 13 -8.26 -2.03 -15.46
N HIS A 14 -9.00 -0.93 -15.62
CA HIS A 14 -9.59 -0.57 -16.91
C HIS A 14 -8.48 -0.21 -17.90
N ARG A 15 -8.42 -0.90 -19.04
CA ARG A 15 -7.49 -0.58 -20.12
C ARG A 15 -8.15 0.36 -21.12
N PRO A 16 -7.69 1.62 -21.25
CA PRO A 16 -8.25 2.55 -22.22
C PRO A 16 -7.82 2.26 -23.67
N HIS A 17 -6.77 1.45 -23.88
CA HIS A 17 -6.23 1.15 -25.20
C HIS A 17 -5.90 -0.34 -25.35
N GLY A 18 -6.13 -0.87 -26.55
CA GLY A 18 -5.80 -2.23 -26.96
C GLY A 18 -5.65 -2.31 -28.47
N TYR A 19 -4.94 -3.33 -28.96
CA TYR A 19 -4.74 -3.56 -30.38
C TYR A 19 -5.70 -4.64 -30.89
N SER A 20 -6.23 -4.44 -32.09
CA SER A 20 -7.08 -5.39 -32.81
C SER A 20 -6.69 -5.40 -34.29
N LYS A 21 -7.11 -6.42 -35.04
CA LYS A 21 -6.87 -6.45 -36.48
C LYS A 21 -7.60 -5.29 -37.14
N GLN A 22 -7.02 -4.71 -38.19
CA GLN A 22 -7.63 -3.62 -38.94
C GLN A 22 -9.06 -4.01 -39.38
N GLY A 23 -10.04 -3.17 -39.06
CA GLY A 23 -11.46 -3.43 -39.34
C GLY A 23 -12.21 -4.26 -38.28
N THR A 24 -11.54 -4.71 -37.21
CA THR A 24 -12.19 -5.39 -36.08
C THR A 24 -12.25 -4.49 -34.84
N PRO A 25 -13.36 -4.45 -34.09
CA PRO A 25 -13.41 -3.72 -32.83
C PRO A 25 -12.56 -4.40 -31.75
N CYS A 26 -11.84 -3.59 -30.97
CA CYS A 26 -11.12 -4.04 -29.79
C CYS A 26 -12.06 -4.06 -28.58
N TYR A 27 -12.56 -5.23 -28.21
CA TYR A 27 -13.42 -5.37 -27.03
C TYR A 27 -12.60 -5.42 -25.74
N GLY A 28 -12.90 -4.51 -24.82
CA GLY A 28 -12.42 -4.58 -23.44
C GLY A 28 -13.45 -5.30 -22.57
N THR A 29 -13.03 -6.34 -21.85
CA THR A 29 -13.87 -6.97 -20.83
C THR A 29 -13.74 -6.22 -19.52
N TYR A 30 -14.82 -5.59 -19.05
CA TYR A 30 -14.89 -4.98 -17.72
C TYR A 30 -15.94 -5.71 -16.89
N ASN A 31 -15.50 -6.39 -15.84
CA ASN A 31 -16.40 -7.13 -14.97
C ASN A 31 -16.91 -6.22 -13.84
N TRP A 32 -18.08 -5.62 -14.03
CA TRP A 32 -18.73 -4.72 -13.06
C TRP A 32 -19.06 -5.40 -11.72
N GLN A 33 -19.10 -6.74 -11.68
CA GLN A 33 -19.55 -7.51 -10.51
C GLN A 33 -18.41 -7.91 -9.56
N LEU A 34 -17.16 -7.90 -10.02
CA LEU A 34 -16.00 -8.21 -9.17
C LEU A 34 -15.59 -6.97 -8.36
N LYS A 35 -16.30 -6.73 -7.26
CA LYS A 35 -15.95 -5.73 -6.23
C LYS A 35 -14.76 -6.14 -5.35
N ASN A 36 -13.95 -7.12 -5.77
CA ASN A 36 -12.81 -7.54 -4.97
C ASN A 36 -11.71 -6.48 -5.12
N GLN A 37 -11.58 -5.64 -4.11
CA GLN A 37 -10.48 -4.70 -3.92
C GLN A 37 -9.64 -5.24 -2.78
N THR A 38 -8.36 -5.44 -3.03
CA THR A 38 -7.38 -5.74 -1.98
C THR A 38 -6.81 -4.41 -1.52
N ASN A 39 -6.84 -4.16 -0.22
CA ASN A 39 -6.17 -3.01 0.39
C ASN A 39 -4.78 -3.45 0.85
N ALA A 40 -3.76 -2.72 0.41
CA ALA A 40 -2.41 -2.88 0.92
C ALA A 40 -2.18 -1.84 2.01
N ILE A 41 -1.60 -2.25 3.12
CA ILE A 41 -1.02 -1.35 4.13
C ILE A 41 0.49 -1.51 4.01
N GLY A 42 1.23 -0.42 3.92
CA GLY A 42 2.68 -0.48 3.72
C GLY A 42 3.45 0.52 4.54
N ALA A 43 4.72 0.22 4.78
CA ALA A 43 5.71 1.16 5.31
C ALA A 43 6.96 1.22 4.44
N ILE A 44 7.46 2.44 4.24
CA ILE A 44 8.71 2.71 3.55
C ILE A 44 9.75 3.31 4.49
N HIS A 45 11.01 2.98 4.23
CA HIS A 45 12.19 3.55 4.85
C HIS A 45 13.24 3.80 3.78
N GLU A 46 13.81 5.01 3.72
CA GLU A 46 14.83 5.39 2.73
C GLU A 46 14.46 5.07 1.26
N GLY A 47 13.18 5.26 0.92
CA GLY A 47 12.67 4.99 -0.43
C GLY A 47 12.45 3.51 -0.75
N LYS A 48 12.65 2.61 0.21
CA LYS A 48 12.40 1.18 0.08
C LYS A 48 11.14 0.79 0.85
N LEU A 49 10.26 0.04 0.19
CA LEU A 49 9.13 -0.60 0.84
C LEU A 49 9.64 -1.83 1.59
N PHE A 50 9.34 -1.96 2.88
CA PHE A 50 9.90 -3.03 3.72
C PHE A 50 8.84 -3.83 4.48
N ALA A 51 7.73 -3.21 4.88
CA ALA A 51 6.58 -3.91 5.46
C ALA A 51 5.36 -3.72 4.57
N VAL A 52 4.69 -4.80 4.16
CA VAL A 52 3.44 -4.76 3.38
C VAL A 52 2.50 -5.85 3.88
N GLY A 53 1.26 -5.46 4.19
CA GLY A 53 0.15 -6.39 4.45
C GLY A 53 -0.93 -6.23 3.40
N LEU A 54 -1.49 -7.34 2.91
CA LEU A 54 -2.57 -7.38 1.93
C LEU A 54 -3.85 -7.87 2.61
N PHE A 55 -4.94 -7.12 2.46
CA PHE A 55 -6.21 -7.40 3.09
C PHE A 55 -7.35 -7.29 2.08
N ASP A 56 -8.17 -8.33 1.94
CA ASP A 56 -9.36 -8.33 1.07
C ASP A 56 -10.59 -7.72 1.76
N SER A 57 -10.39 -7.07 2.91
CA SER A 57 -11.43 -6.39 3.68
C SER A 57 -11.15 -4.89 3.77
N LYS A 58 -12.14 -4.11 4.24
CA LYS A 58 -11.92 -2.70 4.54
C LYS A 58 -10.89 -2.59 5.67
N VAL A 59 -9.91 -1.72 5.50
CA VAL A 59 -8.99 -1.37 6.58
C VAL A 59 -9.78 -0.59 7.63
N ASN A 60 -9.85 -1.15 8.83
CA ASN A 60 -10.37 -0.52 10.03
C ASN A 60 -9.26 -0.48 11.08
N SER A 61 -9.55 0.07 12.25
CA SER A 61 -8.55 0.21 13.30
C SER A 61 -8.03 -1.13 13.85
N ASP A 62 -8.79 -2.23 13.73
CA ASP A 62 -8.34 -3.57 14.18
C ASP A 62 -7.37 -4.20 13.18
N VAL A 63 -7.69 -4.10 11.88
CA VAL A 63 -6.79 -4.56 10.81
C VAL A 63 -5.50 -3.75 10.84
N PHE A 64 -5.59 -2.44 11.05
CA PHE A 64 -4.41 -1.59 11.16
C PHE A 64 -3.58 -1.92 12.41
N TYR A 65 -4.20 -2.13 13.58
CA TYR A 65 -3.50 -2.58 14.80
C TYR A 65 -2.78 -3.90 14.56
N PHE A 66 -3.47 -4.90 14.01
CA PHE A 66 -2.90 -6.21 13.69
C PHE A 66 -1.71 -6.07 12.73
N TRP A 67 -1.83 -5.21 11.72
CA TRP A 67 -0.73 -4.96 10.79
C TRP A 67 0.47 -4.31 11.48
N VAL A 68 0.25 -3.31 12.34
CA VAL A 68 1.33 -2.67 13.10
C VAL A 68 2.06 -3.70 13.96
N ASP A 69 1.31 -4.50 14.72
CA ASP A 69 1.87 -5.48 15.64
C ASP A 69 2.63 -6.62 14.92
N GLN A 70 2.06 -7.16 13.84
CA GLN A 70 2.58 -8.37 13.21
C GLN A 70 3.54 -8.13 12.05
N PHE A 71 3.44 -6.99 11.36
CA PHE A 71 4.24 -6.71 10.15
C PHE A 71 5.17 -5.52 10.33
N LEU A 72 4.73 -4.46 11.02
CA LEU A 72 5.55 -3.27 11.17
C LEU A 72 6.59 -3.44 12.28
N LEU A 73 6.15 -3.69 13.52
CA LEU A 73 7.02 -3.76 14.70
C LEU A 73 8.24 -4.66 14.54
N PRO A 74 8.13 -5.90 14.00
CA PRO A 74 9.29 -6.80 13.89
C PRO A 74 10.39 -6.27 12.98
N GLU A 75 10.03 -5.41 12.02
CA GLU A 75 10.93 -4.86 11.00
C GLU A 75 11.37 -3.42 11.33
N LEU A 76 10.87 -2.82 12.41
CA LEU A 76 11.21 -1.44 12.79
C LEU A 76 12.62 -1.35 13.36
N PRO A 77 13.47 -0.44 12.84
CA PRO A 77 14.69 -0.03 13.52
C PRO A 77 14.39 0.63 14.87
N SER A 78 15.27 0.43 15.85
CA SER A 78 15.18 1.05 17.17
C SER A 78 15.05 2.57 17.08
N ASN A 79 14.23 3.17 17.95
CA ASN A 79 14.03 4.62 18.05
C ASN A 79 13.54 5.29 16.75
N SER A 80 12.82 4.55 15.90
CA SER A 80 12.23 5.09 14.68
C SER A 80 11.15 6.14 14.94
N VAL A 81 11.10 7.15 14.05
CA VAL A 81 9.99 8.10 13.93
C VAL A 81 9.06 7.60 12.83
N ILE A 82 7.81 7.33 13.19
CA ILE A 82 6.76 6.81 12.34
C ILE A 82 5.85 7.96 11.92
N VAL A 83 5.73 8.16 10.62
CA VAL A 83 5.00 9.26 10.00
C VAL A 83 3.71 8.70 9.42
N MET A 84 2.57 9.22 9.87
CA MET A 84 1.23 8.79 9.46
C MET A 84 0.36 10.01 9.10
N ASP A 85 -0.66 9.79 8.26
CA ASP A 85 -1.69 10.80 8.03
C ASP A 85 -2.66 10.92 9.22
N ASN A 86 -3.64 11.83 9.13
CA ASN A 86 -4.56 12.10 10.24
C ASN A 86 -5.82 11.21 10.27
N ALA A 87 -5.86 10.08 9.56
CA ALA A 87 -7.03 9.21 9.50
C ALA A 87 -7.46 8.73 10.90
N ALA A 88 -8.77 8.67 11.12
CA ALA A 88 -9.34 8.38 12.44
C ALA A 88 -8.90 7.02 13.00
N PHE A 89 -8.68 6.02 12.13
CA PHE A 89 -8.26 4.69 12.54
C PHE A 89 -6.78 4.59 12.92
N HIS A 90 -5.92 5.53 12.48
CA HIS A 90 -4.54 5.62 12.96
C HIS A 90 -4.45 6.17 14.39
N LYS A 91 -5.42 6.99 14.80
CA LYS A 91 -5.41 7.70 16.09
C LYS A 91 -5.89 6.87 17.27
N ARG A 92 -6.02 5.55 17.10
CA ARG A 92 -6.43 4.66 18.18
C ARG A 92 -5.36 4.68 19.30
N PRO A 93 -5.73 4.88 20.57
CA PRO A 93 -4.75 5.06 21.65
C PRO A 93 -3.80 3.87 21.83
N ASP A 94 -4.32 2.65 21.72
CA ASP A 94 -3.53 1.42 21.88
C ASP A 94 -2.44 1.23 20.81
N ILE A 95 -2.63 1.74 19.59
CA ILE A 95 -1.58 1.78 18.56
C ILE A 95 -0.47 2.75 18.97
N GLN A 96 -0.84 3.90 19.55
CA GLN A 96 0.13 4.89 20.01
C GLN A 96 0.93 4.37 21.20
N ASP A 97 0.25 3.71 22.14
CA ASP A 97 0.86 3.08 23.30
C ASP A 97 1.80 1.94 22.86
N LEU A 98 1.36 1.09 21.94
CA LEU A 98 2.15 -0.02 21.42
C LEU A 98 3.48 0.48 20.80
N LEU A 99 3.41 1.49 19.94
CA LEU A 99 4.59 2.07 19.29
C LEU A 99 5.51 2.77 20.32
N SER A 100 4.92 3.52 21.25
CA SER A 100 5.67 4.25 22.28
C SER A 100 6.37 3.32 23.28
N GLN A 101 5.72 2.21 23.66
CA GLN A 101 6.29 1.18 24.54
C GLN A 101 7.51 0.49 23.91
N HIS A 102 7.55 0.38 22.58
CA HIS A 102 8.70 -0.12 21.83
C HIS A 102 9.76 0.97 21.53
N GLY A 103 9.60 2.17 22.09
CA GLY A 103 10.56 3.27 21.94
C GLY A 103 10.43 4.06 20.64
N HIS A 104 9.33 3.91 19.90
CA HIS A 104 9.09 4.65 18.66
C HIS A 104 8.30 5.93 18.92
N GLN A 105 8.49 6.93 18.06
CA GLN A 105 7.76 8.19 18.12
C GLN A 105 6.82 8.32 16.92
N ILE A 106 5.65 8.94 17.13
CA ILE A 106 4.68 9.19 16.07
C ILE A 106 4.74 10.66 15.65
N LEU A 107 4.78 10.90 14.34
CA LEU A 107 4.68 12.21 13.72
C LEU A 107 3.46 12.25 12.80
N TRP A 108 2.51 13.12 13.12
CA TRP A 108 1.32 13.33 12.30
C TRP A 108 1.59 14.32 11.18
N LEU A 109 1.27 13.94 9.94
CA LEU A 109 1.32 14.86 8.81
C LEU A 109 0.21 15.92 8.92
N PRO A 110 0.42 17.15 8.42
CA PRO A 110 -0.66 18.12 8.32
C PRO A 110 -1.82 17.57 7.46
N PRO A 111 -3.07 17.98 7.73
CA PRO A 111 -4.21 17.57 6.94
C PRO A 111 -4.02 17.90 5.46
N TYR A 112 -4.44 16.98 4.58
CA TYR A 112 -4.39 17.13 3.12
C TYR A 112 -2.98 17.39 2.55
N SER A 113 -1.95 16.79 3.15
CA SER A 113 -0.55 16.90 2.69
C SER A 113 0.03 15.58 2.15
N PRO A 114 -0.60 14.96 1.13
CA PRO A 114 -0.10 13.71 0.54
C PRO A 114 1.25 13.89 -0.16
N ASP A 115 1.59 15.12 -0.56
CA ASP A 115 2.89 15.49 -1.13
C ASP A 115 4.05 15.29 -0.14
N LEU A 116 3.77 15.37 1.16
CA LEU A 116 4.72 15.11 2.24
C LEU A 116 4.84 13.63 2.60
N ASN A 117 4.02 12.74 2.01
CA ASN A 117 4.06 11.32 2.26
C ASN A 117 4.70 10.56 1.08
N PRO A 118 6.00 10.20 1.13
CA PRO A 118 6.68 9.59 -0.01
C PRO A 118 6.13 8.21 -0.39
N ILE A 119 5.39 7.54 0.49
CA ILE A 119 4.76 6.26 0.18
C ILE A 119 3.67 6.40 -0.88
N GLU A 120 3.05 7.56 -1.03
CA GLU A 120 2.09 7.82 -2.11
C GLU A 120 2.75 7.67 -3.49
N LYS A 121 4.00 8.13 -3.61
CA LYS A 121 4.82 7.92 -4.81
C LYS A 121 5.19 6.44 -4.99
N MET A 122 5.43 5.73 -3.89
CA MET A 122 5.65 4.27 -3.92
C MET A 122 4.41 3.54 -4.46
N TRP A 123 3.21 3.88 -3.99
CA TRP A 123 1.96 3.30 -4.47
C TRP A 123 1.72 3.60 -5.95
N ALA A 124 1.97 4.83 -6.38
CA ALA A 124 1.91 5.18 -7.79
C ALA A 124 2.88 4.33 -8.64
N TRP A 125 4.10 4.09 -8.13
CA TRP A 125 5.09 3.26 -8.82
C TRP A 125 4.68 1.79 -8.91
N VAL A 126 4.20 1.20 -7.81
CA VAL A 126 3.68 -0.18 -7.78
C VAL A 126 2.51 -0.34 -8.76
N LYS A 127 1.57 0.61 -8.80
CA LYS A 127 0.44 0.61 -9.74
C LYS A 127 0.91 0.74 -11.20
N ALA A 128 1.90 1.59 -11.47
CA ALA A 128 2.50 1.71 -12.81
C ALA A 128 3.17 0.40 -13.25
N LYS A 129 3.90 -0.28 -12.34
CA LYS A 129 4.51 -1.59 -12.61
C LYS A 129 3.47 -2.67 -12.86
N ARG A 130 2.38 -2.68 -12.08
CA ARG A 130 1.23 -3.58 -12.32
C ARG A 130 0.71 -3.46 -13.74
N LYS A 131 0.45 -2.24 -14.20
CA LYS A 131 -0.03 -1.97 -15.56
C LYS A 131 0.96 -2.43 -16.62
N LYS A 132 2.27 -2.25 -16.39
CA LYS A 132 3.33 -2.68 -17.30
C LYS A 132 3.46 -4.21 -17.38
N TRP A 133 3.40 -4.89 -16.24
CA TRP A 133 3.59 -6.34 -16.16
C TRP A 133 2.33 -7.16 -16.44
N LEU A 134 1.18 -6.50 -16.53
CA LEU A 134 -0.12 -7.12 -16.80
C LEU A 134 -0.49 -8.18 -15.74
N VAL A 135 -0.15 -7.90 -14.47
CA VAL A 135 -0.40 -8.81 -13.34
C VAL A 135 -1.73 -8.47 -12.68
N ASN A 136 -2.63 -9.47 -12.66
CA ASN A 136 -3.97 -9.31 -12.07
C ASN A 136 -4.02 -9.69 -10.58
N SER A 137 -3.16 -10.61 -10.12
CA SER A 137 -3.07 -11.01 -8.70
C SER A 137 -2.20 -10.02 -7.94
N ILE A 138 -2.71 -9.50 -6.83
CA ILE A 138 -2.00 -8.51 -6.02
C ILE A 138 -0.81 -9.15 -5.30
N ASP A 139 -0.94 -10.39 -4.84
CA ASP A 139 0.18 -11.17 -4.28
C ASP A 139 1.33 -11.29 -5.26
N LYS A 140 1.03 -11.75 -6.49
CA LYS A 140 2.05 -11.87 -7.55
C LYS A 140 2.66 -10.52 -7.93
N LEU A 141 1.88 -9.45 -7.87
CA LEU A 141 2.38 -8.09 -8.11
C LEU A 141 3.43 -7.72 -7.07
N PHE A 142 3.13 -7.87 -5.78
CA PHE A 142 4.06 -7.53 -4.72
C PHE A 142 5.28 -8.45 -4.72
N SER A 143 5.12 -9.77 -4.85
CA SER A 143 6.27 -10.69 -4.95
C SER A 143 7.20 -10.31 -6.11
N ARG A 144 6.65 -10.00 -7.29
CA ARG A 144 7.44 -9.56 -8.44
C ARG A 144 8.06 -8.18 -8.21
N PHE A 145 7.33 -7.25 -7.58
CA PHE A 145 7.82 -5.92 -7.27
C PHE A 145 9.01 -5.96 -6.31
N PHE A 146 8.92 -6.76 -5.25
CA PHE A 146 10.04 -6.97 -4.34
C PHE A 146 11.24 -7.55 -5.08
N ASN A 147 11.06 -8.60 -5.88
CA ASN A 147 12.17 -9.24 -6.61
C ASN A 147 12.83 -8.34 -7.67
N GLU A 148 12.06 -7.59 -8.46
CA GLU A 148 12.59 -6.84 -9.61
C GLU A 148 12.93 -5.36 -9.31
N CYS A 149 12.38 -4.78 -8.24
CA CYS A 149 12.50 -3.34 -7.97
C CYS A 149 13.07 -3.01 -6.58
N MET A 150 13.03 -3.94 -5.62
CA MET A 150 13.53 -3.73 -4.25
C MET A 150 14.65 -4.70 -3.85
N GLY A 151 14.81 -5.81 -4.58
CA GLY A 151 15.92 -6.74 -4.42
C GLY A 151 17.22 -6.16 -4.98
N ASN A 152 18.31 -6.37 -4.23
CA ASN A 152 19.67 -6.26 -4.75
C ASN A 152 19.99 -7.47 -5.64
#